data_AF-A0A1M6NBE6-F1
#
_entry.id   AF-A0A1M6NBE6-F1
#
_cell.length_a   1.000
_cell.length_b   1.000
_cell.length_c   1.000
_cell.angle_alpha   90.00
_cell.angle_beta   90.00
_cell.angle_gamma   90.00
#
_symmetry.space_group_name_H-M   'P 1'
#
loop_
_entity.id
_entity.type
_entity.pdbx_description
1 polymer ?
#
loop_
_entity_poly.entity_id
_entity_poly.type
_entity_poly.pdbx_seq_one_letter_code
_entity_poly.pdbx_strand_id
1 'polypeptide(L)'
;MSIKLCRVCNKPLHESQRLTHNGIKIKSCPKCSTLNGKEHVYYEEHVFGFTDERITHNNTDGIQSYCAPCRSDKLNTIHGIMCNQI
;
A
#
# COMPACT_ATOMS: atom_id res chain seq x y z
N MET A 1 -7.50 15.64 -13.71
CA MET A 1 -7.71 14.88 -12.46
C MET A 1 -6.72 15.39 -11.43
N SER A 2 -7.18 15.85 -10.27
CA SER A 2 -6.28 16.36 -9.22
C SER A 2 -5.58 15.20 -8.52
N ILE A 3 -4.25 15.18 -8.54
CA ILE A 3 -3.46 14.19 -7.80
C ILE A 3 -3.64 14.46 -6.31
N LYS A 4 -4.16 13.48 -5.56
CA LYS A 4 -4.18 13.56 -4.10
C LYS A 4 -2.83 13.16 -3.54
N LEU A 5 -2.24 14.03 -2.73
CA LEU A 5 -0.97 13.82 -2.06
C LEU A 5 -1.17 13.41 -0.60
N CYS A 6 -0.28 12.60 -0.08
CA CYS A 6 -0.21 12.33 1.36
C CYS A 6 0.23 13.59 2.10
N ARG A 7 -0.51 13.99 3.14
CA ARG A 7 -0.16 15.17 3.95
C ARG A 7 1.13 15.03 4.76
N VAL A 8 1.67 13.81 4.91
CA VAL A 8 2.86 13.52 5.73
C VAL A 8 4.10 13.45 4.85
N CYS A 9 4.09 12.58 3.83
CA CYS A 9 5.26 12.36 2.98
C CYS A 9 5.21 13.13 1.65
N ASN A 10 4.13 13.86 1.36
CA ASN A 10 3.90 14.63 0.13
C ASN A 10 3.94 13.82 -1.18
N LYS A 11 3.93 12.48 -1.10
CA LYS A 11 3.89 11.59 -2.27
C LYS A 11 2.45 11.28 -2.72
N PRO A 12 2.23 10.89 -3.98
CA PRO A 12 0.88 10.59 -4.48
C PRO A 12 0.23 9.40 -3.77
N LEU A 13 -1.04 9.55 -3.36
CA LEU A 13 -1.80 8.50 -2.66
C LEU A 13 -2.13 7.29 -3.56
N HIS A 14 -2.13 7.48 -4.88
CA HIS A 14 -2.37 6.41 -5.85
C HIS A 14 -1.11 5.59 -6.19
N GLU A 15 0.04 5.94 -5.61
CA GLU A 15 1.30 5.24 -5.79
C GLU A 15 1.66 4.46 -4.54
N SER A 16 2.00 3.18 -4.70
CA SER A 16 2.40 2.34 -3.57
C SER A 16 3.80 2.71 -3.11
N GLN A 17 3.96 2.93 -1.81
CA GLN A 17 5.23 3.20 -1.16
C GLN A 17 5.65 1.96 -0.37
N ARG A 18 6.94 1.62 -0.40
CA ARG A 18 7.52 0.55 0.42
C ARG A 18 8.52 1.15 1.38
N LEU A 19 8.51 0.71 2.63
CA LEU A 19 9.48 1.13 3.65
C LEU A 19 9.61 0.05 4.73
N THR A 20 10.59 0.21 5.61
CA THR A 20 10.77 -0.64 6.79
C THR A 20 10.38 0.15 8.03
N HIS A 21 9.43 -0.37 8.81
CA HIS A 21 8.99 0.22 10.09
C HIS A 21 9.20 -0.82 11.19
N ASN A 22 9.96 -0.48 12.24
CA ASN A 22 10.33 -1.39 13.33
C ASN A 22 10.94 -2.72 12.87
N GLY A 23 11.75 -2.70 11.79
CA GLY A 23 12.37 -3.90 11.23
C GLY A 23 11.46 -4.74 10.33
N ILE A 24 10.19 -4.36 10.17
CA ILE A 24 9.21 -5.07 9.33
C ILE A 24 9.03 -4.30 8.02
N LYS A 25 9.08 -5.00 6.89
CA LYS A 25 8.79 -4.40 5.58
C LYS A 25 7.29 -4.21 5.42
N ILE A 26 6.90 -2.97 5.15
CA ILE A 26 5.51 -2.59 4.94
C ILE A 26 5.36 -1.91 3.57
N LYS A 27 4.16 -2.01 3.02
CA LYS A 27 3.79 -1.41 1.75
C LYS A 27 2.44 -0.71 1.86
N SER A 28 2.33 0.47 1.26
CA SER A 28 1.05 1.17 1.19
C SER A 28 0.17 0.61 0.09
N CYS A 29 -1.13 0.51 0.37
CA CYS A 29 -2.12 0.13 -0.63
C CYS A 29 -2.64 1.40 -1.33
N PRO A 30 -2.47 1.55 -2.66
CA PRO A 30 -2.96 2.70 -3.41
C PRO A 30 -4.48 2.92 -3.29
N LYS A 31 -5.27 1.84 -3.32
CA LYS A 31 -6.74 1.92 -3.23
C LYS A 31 -7.17 2.40 -1.84
N CYS A 32 -6.63 1.82 -0.77
CA CYS A 32 -6.89 2.28 0.61
C CYS A 32 -6.43 3.72 0.84
N SER A 33 -5.24 4.08 0.37
CA SER A 33 -4.67 5.43 0.51
C SER A 33 -5.50 6.47 -0.26
N THR A 34 -5.97 6.13 -1.47
CA THR A 34 -6.83 7.01 -2.28
C THR A 34 -8.22 7.17 -1.66
N LEU A 35 -8.79 6.10 -1.10
CA LEU A 35 -10.07 6.12 -0.37
C LEU A 35 -9.96 6.95 0.91
N ASN A 36 -8.87 6.81 1.67
CA ASN A 36 -8.58 7.64 2.83
C ASN A 36 -8.40 9.11 2.44
N GLY A 37 -7.76 9.38 1.30
CA GLY A 37 -7.69 10.69 0.67
C GLY A 37 -6.80 11.72 1.36
N LYS A 38 -6.19 11.37 2.51
CA LYS A 38 -5.33 12.26 3.31
C LYS A 38 -3.93 11.69 3.52
N GLU A 39 -3.84 10.38 3.79
CA GLU A 39 -2.59 9.71 4.18
C GLU A 39 -2.44 8.36 3.51
N HIS A 40 -1.19 7.92 3.30
CA HIS A 40 -0.90 6.54 2.91
C HIS A 40 -1.31 5.59 4.03
N VAL A 41 -1.94 4.49 3.63
CA VAL A 41 -2.33 3.40 4.52
C VAL A 41 -1.44 2.20 4.25
N TYR A 42 -0.60 1.86 5.22
CA TYR A 42 0.39 0.79 5.15
C TYR A 42 -0.11 -0.51 5.76
N TYR A 43 0.36 -1.61 5.17
CA TYR A 43 0.16 -2.97 5.65
C TYR A 43 1.49 -3.71 5.50
N GLU A 44 1.70 -4.77 6.26
CA GLU A 44 2.86 -5.64 6.04
C GLU A 44 2.88 -6.19 4.61
N GLU A 45 4.06 -6.30 4.01
CA GLU A 45 4.19 -6.74 2.62
C GLU A 45 3.54 -8.11 2.39
N HIS A 46 3.62 -9.01 3.36
CA HIS A 46 3.06 -10.37 3.26
C HIS A 46 1.54 -10.39 3.06
N VAL A 47 0.81 -9.35 3.51
CA VAL A 47 -0.66 -9.25 3.39
C VAL A 47 -1.12 -8.99 1.95
N PHE A 48 -0.24 -8.49 1.08
CA PHE A 48 -0.57 -8.27 -0.33
C PHE A 48 -0.65 -9.60 -1.11
N GLY A 49 0.12 -10.59 -0.67
CA GLY A 49 0.37 -11.82 -1.39
C GLY A 49 1.34 -11.63 -2.56
N PHE A 50 1.94 -12.75 -2.96
CA PHE A 50 2.94 -12.83 -4.02
C PHE A 50 2.50 -13.89 -5.03
N THR A 51 2.82 -13.67 -6.30
CA THR A 51 2.51 -14.61 -7.39
C THR A 51 3.61 -14.53 -8.44
N ASP A 52 4.04 -15.68 -8.98
CA ASP A 52 5.09 -15.73 -9.99
C ASP A 52 4.74 -14.91 -11.25
N GLU A 53 3.47 -14.86 -11.63
CA GLU A 53 2.96 -14.06 -12.77
C GLU A 53 3.21 -12.55 -12.63
N ARG A 54 3.48 -12.07 -11.41
CA ARG A 54 3.78 -10.65 -11.13
C ARG A 54 5.27 -10.38 -11.05
N ILE A 55 6.11 -11.41 -11.16
CA ILE A 55 7.56 -11.25 -11.16
C ILE A 55 7.96 -10.56 -12.46
N THR A 56 8.55 -9.39 -12.33
CA THR A 56 9.12 -8.62 -13.44
C THR A 56 10.46 -8.05 -13.00
N HIS A 57 11.25 -7.51 -13.94
CA HIS A 57 12.51 -6.85 -13.60
C HIS A 57 12.34 -5.77 -12.51
N ASN A 58 11.20 -5.06 -12.51
CA ASN A 58 10.88 -4.00 -11.53
C ASN A 58 10.06 -4.49 -10.33
N ASN A 59 9.70 -5.78 -10.28
CA ASN A 59 8.95 -6.39 -9.19
C ASN A 59 9.45 -7.82 -8.98
N THR A 60 10.67 -7.95 -8.47
CA THR A 60 11.38 -9.24 -8.38
C THR A 60 10.68 -10.24 -7.45
N ASP A 61 9.96 -9.76 -6.44
CA ASP A 61 9.27 -10.63 -5.48
C ASP A 61 7.88 -11.08 -5.98
N GLY A 62 7.36 -10.49 -7.06
CA GLY A 62 6.01 -10.79 -7.54
C GLY A 62 4.89 -10.32 -6.59
N ILE A 63 5.16 -9.32 -5.74
CA ILE A 63 4.14 -8.80 -4.82
C ILE A 63 2.99 -8.13 -5.57
N GLN A 64 1.80 -8.21 -5.00
CA GLN A 64 0.60 -7.61 -5.56
C GLN A 64 0.50 -6.10 -5.29
N SER A 65 -0.14 -5.38 -6.21
CA SER A 65 -0.29 -3.92 -6.11
C SER A 65 -1.19 -3.49 -4.96
N TYR A 66 -2.27 -4.23 -4.71
CA TYR A 66 -3.28 -3.92 -3.70
C TYR A 66 -3.28 -4.96 -2.58
N CYS A 67 -3.67 -4.54 -1.37
CA CYS A 67 -3.81 -5.46 -0.24
C CYS A 67 -4.90 -6.51 -0.50
N ALA A 68 -4.84 -7.66 0.18
CA ALA A 68 -5.80 -8.74 0.01
C ALA A 68 -7.29 -8.29 0.05
N PRO A 69 -7.75 -7.43 1.00
CA PRO A 69 -9.13 -6.95 1.00
C PRO A 69 -9.52 -6.18 -0.27
N CYS A 70 -8.63 -5.28 -0.73
CA CYS A 70 -8.86 -4.49 -1.93
C CYS A 70 -8.88 -5.33 -3.21
N ARG A 71 -8.20 -6.49 -3.20
CA ARG A 71 -8.22 -7.47 -4.29
C ARG A 71 -9.49 -8.33 -4.28
N SER A 72 -9.99 -8.68 -3.10
CA SER A 72 -11.21 -9.47 -2.94
C SER A 72 -12.49 -8.63 -2.91
N ASP A 73 -12.39 -7.32 -3.22
CA ASP A 73 -13.44 -6.31 -3.07
C ASP A 73 -14.20 -6.36 -1.72
N LYS A 74 -13.52 -6.85 -0.67
CA LYS A 74 -14.03 -6.81 0.69
C LYS A 74 -13.74 -5.43 1.26
N LEU A 75 -14.79 -4.62 1.36
CA LEU A 75 -14.74 -3.30 1.95
C LEU A 75 -14.38 -3.39 3.44
N ASN A 76 -13.27 -2.73 3.78
CA ASN A 76 -13.02 -2.07 5.06
C ASN A 76 -13.10 -2.91 6.33
N THR A 77 -12.05 -3.69 6.62
CA THR A 77 -11.67 -3.93 8.03
C THR A 77 -10.22 -4.40 8.20
N ILE A 78 -9.25 -3.73 7.55
CA ILE A 78 -7.86 -3.89 7.99
C ILE A 78 -7.38 -2.55 8.53
N HIS A 79 -7.13 -2.54 9.84
CA HIS A 79 -6.42 -1.49 10.57
C HIS A 79 -5.01 -1.37 9.98
N GLY A 80 -4.89 -0.59 8.91
CA GLY A 80 -3.60 -0.24 8.33
C GLY A 80 -2.91 0.82 9.17
N ILE A 81 -1.59 0.83 9.15
CA ILE A 81 -0.79 1.85 9.83
C ILE A 81 -0.83 3.12 8.97
N MET A 82 -1.23 4.24 9.56
CA MET A 82 -1.29 5.51 8.85
C MET A 82 0.12 6.10 8.68
N CYS A 83 0.33 6.86 7.61
CA CYS A 83 1.63 7.44 7.31
C CYS A 83 2.22 8.32 8.43
N ASN A 84 1.40 8.93 9.29
CA ASN A 84 1.87 9.71 10.45
C ASN A 84 2.30 8.85 11.65
N GLN A 85 2.00 7.56 11.64
CA GLN A 85 2.38 6.58 12.66
C GLN A 85 3.64 5.79 12.26
N ILE A 86 4.19 6.09 11.08
CA ILE A 86 5.40 5.46 10.54
C ILE A 86 6.64 6.16 11.06
#